data_AF-A0A371HX45-F1
#
_entry.id   AF-A0A371HX45-F1
#
_cell.length_a   1.000
_cell.length_b   1.000
_cell.length_c   1.000
_cell.angle_alpha   90.00
_cell.angle_beta   90.00
_cell.angle_gamma   90.00
#
_symmetry.space_group_name_H-M   'P 1'
#
loop_
_entity.id
_entity.type
_entity.pdbx_description
1 polymer ?
#
loop_
_entity_poly.entity_id
_entity_poly.type
_entity_poly.pdbx_seq_one_letter_code
_entity_poly.pdbx_strand_id
1 'polypeptide(L)'
;MAPKHKSKRDPAYLEPGSAVEVSIDDEGFCGSWYSGTILCRVGLDRFYLEYNDLITNEHSRNPLREVVCLHQLRPLPPPETHREFKSGDKVDAFHNDGWWEGHVTKYLGNGRFAVYFRISDENMVFPKEQLRAHCQWINHNWVFPIINYKVSVRGKETDNLVVKRQRRDIRDMISELPDSVLLHIMNFMDTKDVVRTCVLSKRWRDLCKCLTNLTFWSPFGCECKKNFRRFVSWVLSNRDDSCSLLNLVIKSWIEAEVLDRVIRYVMSHNIQQLTMLIGLSSSPIFNSLPLIFSCKSLTSLKLCIMHDSSVIVLPKSLHLPALKSLDLGSVNFTATYEDCAEPFSNCHMLDTLFIRNCPLYDDAKVLCISNSTLSSLKITSYNVFIKIQAYKIVLSTPNLSTFTIKGFVSHQLSSSCKLSFLGPVNIGLFLVTSSIIVRWLQVLANVKILTLRSDTLQIILHDLSNPSPMRLQPPCFARLESVKVKNQLHLPDVQINRVLEYLLQNSPKSKARLDIIT
;
A
#
# COMPACT_ATOMS: atom_id res chain seq x y z
N MET A 1 13.80 35.66 -10.08
CA MET A 1 14.73 34.51 -10.15
C MET A 1 14.71 33.83 -8.79
N ALA A 2 13.93 32.76 -8.65
CA ALA A 2 13.83 31.93 -7.45
C ALA A 2 14.32 30.52 -7.80
N PRO A 3 14.87 29.76 -6.85
CA PRO A 3 15.81 28.68 -7.16
C PRO A 3 15.10 27.49 -7.80
N LYS A 4 15.67 26.99 -8.91
CA LYS A 4 15.30 25.70 -9.51
C LYS A 4 15.44 24.61 -8.44
N HIS A 5 14.34 23.94 -8.10
CA HIS A 5 14.38 22.65 -7.43
C HIS A 5 15.26 21.72 -8.28
N LYS A 6 16.47 21.42 -7.81
CA LYS A 6 17.28 20.34 -8.37
C LYS A 6 16.46 19.06 -8.20
N SER A 7 16.08 18.43 -9.31
CA SER A 7 15.64 17.04 -9.28
C SER A 7 16.72 16.24 -8.54
N LYS A 8 16.33 15.43 -7.55
CA LYS A 8 17.23 14.39 -7.08
C LYS A 8 17.50 13.53 -8.31
N ARG A 9 18.73 13.56 -8.83
CA ARG A 9 19.19 12.63 -9.86
C ARG A 9 18.91 11.22 -9.36
N ASP A 10 18.45 10.36 -10.26
CA ASP A 10 18.31 8.95 -9.94
C ASP A 10 19.68 8.37 -9.56
N PRO A 11 19.70 7.32 -8.73
CA PRO A 11 20.90 6.54 -8.49
C PRO A 11 21.57 6.15 -9.82
N ALA A 12 22.89 6.27 -9.90
CA ALA A 12 23.66 6.04 -11.14
C ALA A 12 23.44 4.66 -11.78
N TYR A 13 23.05 3.65 -11.00
CA TYR A 13 22.77 2.29 -11.49
C TYR A 13 21.41 2.16 -12.22
N LEU A 14 20.58 3.21 -12.22
CA LEU A 14 19.28 3.24 -12.90
C LEU A 14 19.32 4.02 -14.23
N GLU A 15 20.49 4.53 -14.60
CA GLU A 15 20.68 5.26 -15.86
C GLU A 15 20.71 4.29 -17.06
N PRO A 16 20.25 4.72 -18.25
CA PRO A 16 20.39 3.92 -19.47
C PRO A 16 21.82 3.43 -19.70
N GLY A 17 21.96 2.14 -20.03
CA GLY A 17 23.24 1.44 -20.17
C GLY A 17 23.79 0.81 -18.88
N SER A 18 23.12 1.00 -17.74
CA SER A 18 23.55 0.38 -16.48
C SER A 18 23.24 -1.11 -16.45
N ALA A 19 24.22 -1.91 -16.02
CA ALA A 19 24.05 -3.32 -15.73
C ALA A 19 23.38 -3.53 -14.36
N VAL A 20 22.36 -4.37 -14.32
CA VAL A 20 21.51 -4.65 -13.16
C VAL A 20 21.21 -6.12 -13.05
N GLU A 21 20.79 -6.55 -11.87
CA GLU A 21 20.11 -7.83 -11.68
C GLU A 21 18.61 -7.60 -11.48
N VAL A 22 17.82 -8.48 -12.07
CA VAL A 22 16.36 -8.45 -12.09
C VAL A 22 15.83 -9.66 -11.35
N SER A 23 14.96 -9.46 -10.38
CA SER A 23 14.19 -10.53 -9.75
C SER A 23 12.89 -10.76 -10.52
N ILE A 24 12.59 -12.01 -10.84
CA ILE A 24 11.32 -12.39 -11.46
C ILE A 24 10.33 -12.77 -10.35
N ASP A 25 9.19 -12.09 -10.31
CA ASP A 25 8.16 -12.26 -9.27
C ASP A 25 7.16 -13.41 -9.57
N ASP A 26 7.42 -14.17 -10.61
CA ASP A 26 6.59 -15.30 -11.04
C ASP A 26 6.86 -16.59 -10.24
N GLU A 27 5.84 -17.44 -10.25
CA GLU A 27 5.83 -18.77 -9.65
C GLU A 27 7.00 -19.62 -10.20
N GLY A 28 7.78 -20.25 -9.32
CA GLY A 28 8.97 -21.03 -9.70
C GLY A 28 10.26 -20.22 -9.87
N PHE A 29 10.21 -18.89 -9.95
CA PHE A 29 11.40 -18.02 -10.09
C PHE A 29 11.73 -17.24 -8.81
N CYS A 30 10.99 -17.47 -7.72
CA CYS A 30 11.22 -16.83 -6.44
C CYS A 30 12.70 -16.99 -6.00
N GLY A 31 13.34 -15.90 -5.57
CA GLY A 31 14.75 -15.94 -5.12
C GLY A 31 15.79 -16.10 -6.23
N SER A 32 15.38 -16.01 -7.50
CA SER A 32 16.28 -15.94 -8.65
C SER A 32 16.63 -14.48 -9.01
N TRP A 33 17.82 -14.30 -9.57
CA TRP A 33 18.30 -13.02 -10.10
C TRP A 33 18.91 -13.22 -11.47
N TYR A 34 18.42 -12.47 -12.45
CA TYR A 34 18.85 -12.52 -13.84
C TYR A 34 19.59 -11.25 -14.23
N SER A 35 20.67 -11.37 -14.99
CA SER A 35 21.46 -10.22 -15.44
C SER A 35 20.75 -9.49 -16.58
N GLY A 36 20.73 -8.16 -16.54
CA GLY A 36 20.19 -7.34 -17.62
C GLY A 36 20.79 -5.94 -17.69
N THR A 37 20.44 -5.24 -18.76
CA THR A 37 20.90 -3.87 -19.04
C THR A 37 19.71 -2.94 -19.24
N ILE A 38 19.69 -1.82 -18.52
CA ILE A 38 18.62 -0.83 -18.64
C ILE A 38 18.73 -0.13 -20.00
N LEU A 39 17.67 -0.19 -20.80
CA LEU A 39 17.60 0.52 -22.08
C LEU A 39 17.06 1.94 -21.89
N CYS A 40 15.95 2.09 -21.16
CA CYS A 40 15.40 3.39 -20.83
C CYS A 40 14.41 3.33 -19.64
N ARG A 41 14.11 4.50 -19.07
CA ARG A 41 13.06 4.66 -18.08
C ARG A 41 11.74 4.98 -18.78
N VAL A 42 10.69 4.22 -18.48
CA VAL A 42 9.36 4.34 -19.11
C VAL A 42 8.34 5.00 -18.18
N GLY A 43 8.60 4.99 -16.86
CA GLY A 43 7.74 5.62 -15.86
C GLY A 43 8.46 5.95 -14.55
N LEU A 44 7.73 6.47 -13.57
CA LEU A 44 8.30 6.83 -12.25
C LEU A 44 8.96 5.64 -11.54
N ASP A 45 8.51 4.41 -11.79
CA ASP A 45 9.01 3.20 -11.16
C ASP A 45 9.15 2.05 -12.17
N ARG A 46 9.23 2.36 -13.48
CA ARG A 46 9.27 1.37 -14.56
C ARG A 46 10.43 1.58 -15.51
N PHE A 47 11.14 0.49 -15.81
CA PHE A 47 12.34 0.48 -16.64
C PHE A 47 12.19 -0.56 -17.73
N TYR A 48 12.52 -0.19 -18.97
CA TYR A 48 12.63 -1.12 -20.08
C TYR A 48 14.07 -1.61 -20.14
N LEU A 49 14.25 -2.92 -20.10
CA LEU A 49 15.57 -3.54 -20.08
C LEU A 49 15.67 -4.71 -21.06
N GLU A 50 16.90 -5.09 -21.32
CA GLU A 50 17.27 -6.29 -22.08
C GLU A 50 18.00 -7.27 -21.15
N TYR A 51 17.58 -8.53 -21.13
CA TYR A 51 18.26 -9.59 -20.40
C TYR A 51 19.51 -10.04 -21.15
N ASN A 52 20.57 -10.34 -20.41
CA ASN A 52 21.84 -10.77 -21.01
C ASN A 52 21.77 -12.24 -21.45
N ASP A 53 21.13 -13.09 -20.64
CA ASP A 53 21.18 -14.55 -20.79
C ASP A 53 19.82 -15.18 -21.15
N LEU A 54 18.73 -14.39 -21.17
CA LEU A 54 17.38 -14.86 -21.56
C LEU A 54 17.04 -14.47 -23.00
N ILE A 55 16.42 -15.40 -23.75
CA ILE A 55 16.01 -15.19 -25.15
C ILE A 55 14.48 -15.29 -25.33
N THR A 56 13.93 -14.54 -26.28
CA THR A 56 12.49 -14.46 -26.54
C THR A 56 11.86 -15.75 -27.05
N ASN A 57 12.56 -16.50 -27.91
CA ASN A 57 12.14 -17.78 -28.49
C ASN A 57 13.39 -18.53 -29.00
N GLU A 58 13.43 -19.86 -28.87
CA GLU A 58 14.56 -20.70 -29.31
C GLU A 58 14.95 -20.49 -30.79
N HIS A 59 13.96 -20.15 -31.62
CA HIS A 59 14.13 -19.94 -33.07
C HIS A 59 14.73 -18.58 -33.44
N SER A 60 14.57 -17.55 -32.61
CA SER A 60 14.93 -16.17 -32.97
C SER A 60 16.23 -15.68 -32.33
N ARG A 61 16.69 -16.33 -31.24
CA ARG A 61 17.89 -15.95 -30.44
C ARG A 61 17.96 -14.48 -30.01
N ASN A 62 16.87 -13.71 -30.15
CA ASN A 62 16.85 -12.32 -29.73
C ASN A 62 16.79 -12.24 -28.20
N PRO A 63 17.61 -11.39 -27.56
CA PRO A 63 17.52 -11.13 -26.13
C PRO A 63 16.10 -10.78 -25.69
N LEU A 64 15.67 -11.34 -24.56
CA LEU A 64 14.38 -11.01 -23.96
C LEU A 64 14.40 -9.56 -23.49
N ARG A 65 13.37 -8.79 -23.86
CA ARG A 65 13.19 -7.40 -23.44
C ARG A 65 11.83 -7.22 -22.80
N GLU A 66 11.79 -6.57 -21.66
CA GLU A 66 10.54 -6.32 -20.95
C GLU A 66 10.58 -5.05 -20.09
N VAL A 67 9.41 -4.66 -19.59
CA VAL A 67 9.26 -3.54 -18.66
C VAL A 67 9.16 -4.10 -17.25
N VAL A 68 10.14 -3.75 -16.41
CA VAL A 68 10.20 -4.18 -15.01
C VAL A 68 10.00 -3.01 -14.05
N CYS A 69 9.59 -3.32 -12.83
CA CYS A 69 9.39 -2.32 -11.77
C CYS A 69 10.67 -2.09 -10.96
N LEU A 70 10.81 -0.90 -10.36
CA LEU A 70 11.98 -0.51 -9.57
C LEU A 70 12.30 -1.49 -8.43
N HIS A 71 11.28 -2.09 -7.81
CA HIS A 71 11.48 -3.06 -6.72
C HIS A 71 12.09 -4.39 -7.19
N GLN A 72 12.06 -4.68 -8.49
CA GLN A 72 12.63 -5.88 -9.09
C GLN A 72 14.12 -5.69 -9.45
N LEU A 73 14.64 -4.46 -9.34
CA LEU A 73 15.99 -4.11 -9.78
C LEU A 73 16.95 -3.92 -8.61
N ARG A 74 18.17 -4.44 -8.80
CA ARG A 74 19.34 -4.10 -7.97
C ARG A 74 20.58 -3.90 -8.86
N PRO A 75 21.60 -3.16 -8.41
CA PRO A 75 22.89 -3.15 -9.12
C PRO A 75 23.52 -4.54 -9.13
N LEU A 76 24.61 -4.72 -9.88
CA LEU A 76 25.43 -5.93 -9.76
C LEU A 76 26.07 -6.03 -8.36
N PRO A 77 26.10 -7.22 -7.75
CA PRO A 77 26.79 -7.42 -6.48
C PRO A 77 28.29 -7.13 -6.61
N PRO A 78 28.93 -6.64 -5.52
CA PRO A 78 30.35 -6.36 -5.53
C PRO A 78 31.13 -7.66 -5.79
N PRO A 79 32.19 -7.62 -6.62
CA PRO A 79 32.98 -8.81 -6.93
C PRO A 79 33.66 -9.34 -5.66
N GLU A 80 33.42 -10.62 -5.34
CA GLU A 80 34.12 -11.32 -4.26
C GLU A 80 35.28 -12.12 -4.84
N THR A 81 36.51 -11.67 -4.59
CA THR A 81 37.70 -12.48 -4.84
C THR A 81 38.09 -13.18 -3.53
N HIS A 82 38.15 -14.51 -3.54
CA HIS A 82 38.70 -15.36 -2.45
C HIS A 82 37.81 -15.70 -1.25
N ARG A 83 36.48 -15.88 -1.42
CA ARG A 83 35.65 -16.48 -0.36
C ARG A 83 35.75 -18.01 -0.35
N GLU A 84 35.85 -18.61 0.82
CA GLU A 84 35.70 -20.05 1.03
C GLU A 84 34.31 -20.32 1.61
N PHE A 85 33.55 -21.22 0.99
CA PHE A 85 32.22 -21.60 1.43
C PHE A 85 32.27 -22.76 2.44
N LYS A 86 31.42 -22.72 3.45
CA LYS A 86 31.28 -23.72 4.51
C LYS A 86 29.83 -24.20 4.60
N SER A 87 29.63 -25.37 5.20
CA SER A 87 28.28 -25.87 5.50
C SER A 87 27.51 -24.86 6.35
N GLY A 88 26.29 -24.53 5.93
CA GLY A 88 25.44 -23.50 6.51
C GLY A 88 25.57 -22.12 5.86
N ASP A 89 26.56 -21.90 4.99
CA ASP A 89 26.69 -20.62 4.30
C ASP A 89 25.55 -20.42 3.31
N LYS A 90 25.02 -19.20 3.30
CA LYS A 90 24.01 -18.77 2.35
C LYS A 90 24.69 -18.29 1.06
N VAL A 91 24.31 -18.87 -0.07
CA VAL A 91 24.94 -18.64 -1.38
C VAL A 91 23.88 -18.37 -2.43
N ASP A 92 24.26 -17.69 -3.51
CA ASP A 92 23.53 -17.78 -4.77
C ASP A 92 24.28 -18.74 -5.69
N ALA A 93 23.57 -19.69 -6.29
CA ALA A 93 24.12 -20.65 -7.24
C ALA A 93 23.65 -20.34 -8.65
N PHE A 94 24.58 -20.34 -9.61
CA PHE A 94 24.28 -20.08 -11.02
C PHE A 94 23.69 -21.34 -11.67
N HIS A 95 22.42 -21.28 -12.04
CA HIS A 95 21.67 -22.39 -12.63
C HIS A 95 20.57 -21.86 -13.57
N ASN A 96 20.31 -22.50 -14.71
CA ASN A 96 19.31 -22.06 -15.71
C ASN A 96 19.39 -20.54 -15.99
N ASP A 97 20.59 -20.08 -16.32
CA ASP A 97 20.88 -18.69 -16.72
C ASP A 97 20.58 -17.61 -15.66
N GLY A 98 20.36 -18.02 -14.41
CA GLY A 98 20.07 -17.13 -13.28
C GLY A 98 20.84 -17.50 -12.01
N TRP A 99 20.87 -16.58 -11.05
CA TRP A 99 21.45 -16.77 -9.73
C TRP A 99 20.36 -17.11 -8.70
N TRP A 100 20.43 -18.29 -8.11
CA TRP A 100 19.39 -18.84 -7.23
C TRP A 100 19.83 -18.91 -5.78
N GLU A 101 19.01 -18.35 -4.88
CA GLU A 101 19.24 -18.41 -3.44
C GLU A 101 19.21 -19.86 -2.90
N GLY A 102 20.31 -20.28 -2.25
CA GLY A 102 20.43 -21.57 -1.60
C GLY A 102 21.31 -21.53 -0.34
N HIS A 103 21.52 -22.70 0.26
CA HIS A 103 22.50 -22.85 1.33
C HIS A 103 23.38 -24.08 1.13
N VAL A 104 24.67 -23.92 1.42
CA VAL A 104 25.64 -25.01 1.32
C VAL A 104 25.34 -26.04 2.40
N THR A 105 25.01 -27.25 2.01
CA THR A 105 24.79 -28.35 2.95
C THR A 105 26.09 -29.07 3.26
N LYS A 106 26.95 -29.29 2.25
CA LYS A 106 28.19 -30.04 2.41
C LYS A 106 29.25 -29.67 1.36
N TYR A 107 30.52 -29.65 1.77
CA TYR A 107 31.65 -29.67 0.84
C TYR A 107 31.98 -31.10 0.41
N LEU A 108 32.06 -31.34 -0.89
CA LEU A 108 32.23 -32.68 -1.47
C LEU A 108 33.68 -32.98 -1.89
N GLY A 109 34.60 -32.04 -1.72
CA GLY A 109 35.97 -32.14 -2.26
C GLY A 109 36.10 -31.58 -3.67
N ASN A 110 37.34 -31.34 -4.11
CA ASN A 110 37.68 -30.86 -5.46
C ASN A 110 36.92 -29.59 -5.89
N GLY A 111 36.66 -28.68 -4.95
CA GLY A 111 35.99 -27.41 -5.22
C GLY A 111 34.48 -27.52 -5.46
N ARG A 112 33.85 -28.66 -5.16
CA ARG A 112 32.39 -28.85 -5.33
C ARG A 112 31.63 -28.81 -4.01
N PHE A 113 30.45 -28.24 -4.05
CA PHE A 113 29.57 -28.03 -2.90
C PHE A 113 28.17 -28.53 -3.22
N ALA A 114 27.56 -29.24 -2.27
CA ALA A 114 26.13 -29.52 -2.29
C ALA A 114 25.40 -28.28 -1.76
N VAL A 115 24.42 -27.80 -2.52
CA VAL A 115 23.59 -26.63 -2.21
C VAL A 115 22.14 -27.08 -2.19
N TYR A 116 21.45 -26.79 -1.11
CA TYR A 116 20.02 -27.03 -0.98
C TYR A 116 19.23 -25.78 -1.39
N PHE A 117 18.26 -25.97 -2.26
CA PHE A 117 17.29 -24.96 -2.66
C PHE A 117 15.97 -25.21 -1.96
N ARG A 118 15.58 -24.26 -1.10
CA ARG A 118 14.35 -24.37 -0.31
C ARG A 118 13.09 -24.36 -1.18
N ILE A 119 13.16 -23.78 -2.37
CA ILE A 119 12.00 -23.52 -3.23
C ILE A 119 11.63 -24.77 -4.04
N SER A 120 12.61 -25.49 -4.57
CA SER A 120 12.40 -26.77 -5.24
C SER A 120 12.49 -27.98 -4.31
N ASP A 121 12.96 -27.81 -3.07
CA ASP A 121 13.26 -28.90 -2.12
C ASP A 121 14.34 -29.87 -2.64
N GLU A 122 15.28 -29.35 -3.43
CA GLU A 122 16.33 -30.13 -4.08
C GLU A 122 17.71 -29.83 -3.50
N ASN A 123 18.58 -30.84 -3.49
CA ASN A 123 20.02 -30.68 -3.28
C ASN A 123 20.74 -30.90 -4.61
N MET A 124 21.48 -29.90 -5.06
CA MET A 124 22.27 -29.97 -6.29
C MET A 124 23.74 -29.69 -6.01
N VAL A 125 24.62 -30.15 -6.90
CA VAL A 125 26.07 -30.01 -6.74
C VAL A 125 26.60 -28.96 -7.70
N PHE A 126 27.27 -27.95 -7.15
CA PHE A 126 27.88 -26.87 -7.93
C PHE A 126 29.39 -26.80 -7.69
N PRO A 127 30.17 -26.46 -8.72
CA PRO A 127 31.56 -26.06 -8.56
C PRO A 127 31.63 -24.64 -7.95
N LYS A 128 32.77 -24.30 -7.33
CA LYS A 128 32.97 -23.01 -6.64
C LYS A 128 32.69 -21.80 -7.55
N GLU A 129 33.01 -21.91 -8.83
CA GLU A 129 32.90 -20.85 -9.83
C GLU A 129 31.44 -20.48 -10.15
N GLN A 130 30.50 -21.38 -9.86
CA GLN A 130 29.06 -21.15 -10.00
C GLN A 130 28.41 -20.72 -8.69
N LEU A 131 29.19 -20.42 -7.66
CA LEU A 131 28.69 -19.98 -6.35
C LEU A 131 29.22 -18.59 -6.02
N ARG A 132 28.34 -17.77 -5.46
CA ARG A 132 28.71 -16.50 -4.82
C ARG A 132 28.05 -16.40 -3.46
N ALA A 133 28.59 -15.56 -2.58
CA ALA A 133 27.87 -15.29 -1.34
C ALA A 133 26.54 -14.60 -1.62
N HIS A 134 25.49 -15.07 -0.97
CA HIS A 134 24.22 -14.38 -1.02
C HIS A 134 24.37 -13.00 -0.37
N CYS A 135 23.86 -11.96 -1.02
CA CYS A 135 23.80 -10.61 -0.49
C CYS A 135 22.49 -9.94 -0.87
N GLN A 136 22.05 -9.00 -0.05
CA GLN A 136 20.79 -8.29 -0.22
C GLN A 136 21.07 -6.82 -0.48
N TRP A 137 20.34 -6.24 -1.43
CA TRP A 137 20.36 -4.80 -1.71
C TRP A 137 19.27 -4.13 -0.87
N ILE A 138 19.66 -3.42 0.20
CA ILE A 138 18.73 -2.80 1.16
C ILE A 138 19.14 -1.34 1.36
N ASN A 139 18.21 -0.41 1.21
CA ASN A 139 18.43 1.04 1.42
C ASN A 139 19.71 1.56 0.73
N HIS A 140 19.89 1.22 -0.54
CA HIS A 140 21.05 1.60 -1.36
C HIS A 140 22.41 1.04 -0.89
N ASN A 141 22.42 -0.05 -0.12
CA ASN A 141 23.65 -0.70 0.34
C ASN A 141 23.58 -2.23 0.16
N TRP A 142 24.73 -2.86 -0.07
CA TRP A 142 24.89 -4.32 -0.06
C TRP A 142 25.04 -4.83 1.36
N VAL A 143 24.19 -5.77 1.75
CA VAL A 143 24.17 -6.39 3.08
C VAL A 143 24.47 -7.89 2.94
N PHE A 144 25.51 -8.35 3.63
CA PHE A 144 25.86 -9.77 3.70
C PHE A 144 25.20 -10.45 4.90
N PRO A 145 24.72 -11.71 4.77
CA PRO A 145 24.22 -12.50 5.89
C PRO A 145 25.28 -12.61 6.98
N ILE A 146 24.92 -12.25 8.22
CA ILE A 146 25.81 -12.37 9.38
C ILE A 146 26.02 -13.85 9.68
N ILE A 147 27.25 -14.35 9.47
CA ILE A 147 27.63 -15.72 9.82
C ILE A 147 28.02 -15.72 11.31
N ASN A 148 27.20 -16.38 12.14
CA ASN A 148 27.55 -16.66 13.54
C ASN A 148 28.71 -17.68 13.58
N TYR A 149 29.96 -17.20 13.62
CA TYR A 149 31.09 -18.07 13.95
C TYR A 149 30.99 -18.50 15.42
N LYS A 150 30.58 -19.76 15.66
CA LYS A 150 30.93 -20.45 16.91
C LYS A 150 32.43 -20.73 16.87
N VAL A 151 33.23 -19.90 17.53
CA VAL A 151 34.64 -20.21 17.80
C VAL A 151 34.64 -21.29 18.89
N SER A 152 34.95 -22.53 18.51
CA SER A 152 35.36 -23.57 19.45
C SER A 152 36.80 -23.30 19.84
N VAL A 153 37.02 -22.76 21.05
CA VAL A 153 38.36 -22.65 21.62
C VAL A 153 38.75 -24.05 22.09
N ARG A 154 39.61 -24.71 21.33
CA ARG A 154 40.42 -25.85 21.82
C ARG A 154 41.83 -25.33 21.99
N GLY A 155 42.24 -25.17 23.24
CA GLY A 155 43.52 -24.58 23.61
C GLY A 155 44.70 -25.40 23.11
N LYS A 156 45.74 -24.69 22.67
CA LYS A 156 47.14 -25.03 22.93
C LYS A 156 47.92 -23.72 23.05
N GLU A 157 48.64 -23.61 24.15
CA GLU A 157 49.63 -22.57 24.44
C GLU A 157 50.68 -22.50 23.32
N THR A 158 51.06 -21.29 22.94
CA THR A 158 52.46 -20.93 22.65
C THR A 158 52.58 -19.40 22.73
N ASP A 159 53.65 -18.98 23.39
CA ASP A 159 53.92 -17.63 23.83
C ASP A 159 54.27 -16.61 22.73
N ASN A 160 54.10 -15.35 23.11
CA ASN A 160 54.75 -14.12 22.62
C ASN A 160 54.25 -13.46 21.32
N LEU A 161 53.42 -12.43 21.48
CA LEU A 161 53.79 -11.01 21.32
C LEU A 161 52.54 -10.14 21.54
N VAL A 162 52.46 -9.51 22.70
CA VAL A 162 51.34 -8.65 23.11
C VAL A 162 51.45 -7.29 22.40
N VAL A 163 50.80 -7.16 21.25
CA VAL A 163 50.27 -5.86 20.82
C VAL A 163 48.98 -5.64 21.60
N LYS A 164 49.04 -4.84 22.67
CA LYS A 164 47.86 -4.34 23.39
C LYS A 164 47.06 -3.42 22.45
N ARG A 165 46.31 -4.02 21.52
CA ARG A 165 45.13 -3.37 20.96
C ARG A 165 44.11 -3.37 22.10
N GLN A 166 43.86 -2.21 22.70
CA GLN A 166 42.68 -2.01 23.53
C GLN A 166 41.46 -2.38 22.69
N ARG A 167 40.99 -3.63 22.81
CA ARG A 167 39.60 -3.97 22.53
C ARG A 167 38.81 -3.14 23.53
N ARG A 168 38.26 -2.01 23.10
CA ARG A 168 37.06 -1.49 23.75
C ARG A 168 36.11 -2.67 23.74
N ASP A 169 35.79 -3.17 24.92
CA ASP A 169 34.63 -4.02 25.12
C ASP A 169 33.48 -3.23 24.49
N ILE A 170 33.05 -3.63 23.28
CA ILE A 170 31.89 -3.01 22.63
C ILE A 170 30.73 -3.52 23.46
N ARG A 171 30.46 -2.84 24.58
CA ARG A 171 29.31 -3.11 25.44
C ARG A 171 28.10 -3.20 24.52
N ASP A 172 27.33 -4.26 24.69
CA ASP A 172 26.09 -4.45 23.96
C ASP A 172 25.07 -3.43 24.49
N MET A 173 25.19 -2.20 23.98
CA MET A 173 24.37 -1.06 24.39
C MET A 173 22.88 -1.31 24.14
N ILE A 174 22.55 -2.20 23.19
CA ILE A 174 21.16 -2.58 22.90
C ILE A 174 20.62 -3.48 24.00
N SER A 175 21.43 -4.42 24.50
CA SER A 175 21.06 -5.25 25.65
C SER A 175 20.92 -4.47 26.96
N GLU A 176 21.52 -3.28 27.07
CA GLU A 176 21.38 -2.39 28.23
C GLU A 176 20.10 -1.53 28.21
N LEU A 177 19.40 -1.44 27.06
CA LEU A 177 18.17 -0.65 26.95
C LEU A 177 17.04 -1.24 27.82
N PRO A 178 16.14 -0.43 28.40
CA PRO A 178 14.94 -0.91 29.08
C PRO A 178 13.95 -1.62 28.14
N ASP A 179 13.11 -2.52 28.70
CA ASP A 179 12.11 -3.28 27.93
C ASP A 179 11.15 -2.38 27.15
N SER A 180 10.76 -1.25 27.73
CA SER A 180 9.88 -0.26 27.08
C SER A 180 10.50 0.32 25.81
N VAL A 181 11.82 0.54 25.80
CA VAL A 181 12.54 1.07 24.63
C VAL A 181 12.68 -0.03 23.57
N LEU A 182 12.97 -1.26 23.98
CA LEU A 182 13.04 -2.40 23.05
C LEU A 182 11.68 -2.67 22.38
N LEU A 183 10.59 -2.66 23.14
CA LEU A 183 9.22 -2.77 22.61
C LEU A 183 8.88 -1.61 21.67
N HIS A 184 9.30 -0.38 22.01
CA HIS A 184 9.12 0.77 21.14
C HIS A 184 9.87 0.59 19.80
N ILE A 185 11.11 0.12 19.84
CA ILE A 185 11.91 -0.20 18.64
C ILE A 185 11.22 -1.28 17.80
N MET A 186 10.77 -2.38 18.41
CA MET A 186 10.07 -3.47 17.72
C MET A 186 8.75 -3.00 17.06
N ASN A 187 8.02 -2.07 17.68
CA ASN A 187 6.75 -1.55 17.15
C ASN A 187 6.90 -0.77 15.82
N PHE A 188 8.13 -0.40 15.42
CA PHE A 188 8.42 0.19 14.10
C PHE A 188 8.75 -0.84 13.02
N MET A 189 8.95 -2.10 13.38
CA MET A 189 9.27 -3.17 12.45
C MET A 189 8.00 -3.91 12.02
N ASP A 190 8.06 -4.62 10.90
CA ASP A 190 7.02 -5.58 10.58
C ASP A 190 7.10 -6.80 11.51
N THR A 191 5.99 -7.54 11.66
CA THR A 191 5.95 -8.67 12.60
C THR A 191 6.96 -9.76 12.22
N LYS A 192 7.28 -9.92 10.93
CA LYS A 192 8.21 -10.93 10.43
C LYS A 192 9.64 -10.63 10.87
N ASP A 193 10.03 -9.37 10.80
CA ASP A 193 11.33 -8.87 11.21
C ASP A 193 11.47 -8.86 12.72
N VAL A 194 10.41 -8.50 13.47
CA VAL A 194 10.44 -8.69 14.94
C VAL A 194 10.68 -10.15 15.29
N VAL A 195 9.95 -11.08 14.68
CA VAL A 195 10.13 -12.52 14.93
C VAL A 195 11.55 -12.98 14.59
N ARG A 196 12.16 -12.46 13.52
CA ARG A 196 13.56 -12.72 13.18
C ARG A 196 14.52 -12.21 14.25
N THR A 197 14.25 -11.04 14.85
CA THR A 197 15.10 -10.49 15.92
C THR A 197 15.03 -11.28 17.23
N CYS A 198 14.00 -12.13 17.42
CA CYS A 198 13.90 -12.96 18.63
C CYS A 198 15.05 -13.99 18.74
N VAL A 199 15.88 -14.21 17.70
CA VAL A 199 17.12 -15.03 17.79
C VAL A 199 18.26 -14.35 18.55
N LEU A 200 18.18 -13.02 18.74
CA LEU A 200 19.24 -12.25 19.38
C LEU A 200 19.38 -12.58 20.87
N SER A 201 18.26 -12.79 21.58
CA SER A 201 18.27 -13.24 22.97
C SER A 201 16.89 -13.74 23.44
N LYS A 202 16.87 -14.43 24.59
CA LYS A 202 15.62 -14.84 25.26
C LYS A 202 14.73 -13.62 25.59
N ARG A 203 15.34 -12.52 26.04
CA ARG A 203 14.65 -11.27 26.37
C ARG A 203 13.89 -10.71 25.17
N TRP A 204 14.54 -10.64 24.01
CA TRP A 204 13.89 -10.19 22.78
C TRP A 204 12.72 -11.10 22.42
N ARG A 205 12.90 -12.42 22.48
CA ARG A 205 11.82 -13.39 22.23
C ARG A 205 10.62 -13.25 23.15
N ASP A 206 10.82 -12.96 24.43
CA ASP A 206 9.72 -12.79 25.37
C ASP A 206 9.01 -11.44 25.17
N LEU A 207 9.75 -10.36 24.89
CA LEU A 207 9.17 -9.07 24.52
C LEU A 207 8.39 -9.14 23.19
N CYS A 208 8.86 -9.93 22.21
CA CYS A 208 8.16 -10.19 20.95
C CYS A 208 6.70 -10.68 21.17
N LYS A 209 6.40 -11.33 22.31
CA LYS A 209 5.05 -11.83 22.62
C LYS A 209 4.11 -10.74 23.14
N CYS A 210 4.63 -9.59 23.54
CA CYS A 210 3.86 -8.46 24.08
C CYS A 210 3.71 -7.28 23.11
N LEU A 211 3.90 -7.53 21.81
CA LEU A 211 3.78 -6.49 20.78
C LEU A 211 2.38 -5.91 20.73
N THR A 212 2.30 -4.59 20.85
CA THR A 212 1.05 -3.83 20.75
C THR A 212 0.63 -3.55 19.30
N ASN A 213 1.54 -3.74 18.34
CA ASN A 213 1.31 -3.53 16.91
C ASN A 213 1.71 -4.77 16.13
N LEU A 214 0.78 -5.33 15.36
CA LEU A 214 1.04 -6.45 14.46
C LEU A 214 0.86 -6.00 13.01
N THR A 215 1.90 -6.18 12.20
CA THR A 215 1.85 -5.92 10.76
C THR A 215 2.19 -7.19 9.98
N PHE A 216 1.19 -7.70 9.28
CA PHE A 216 1.30 -8.84 8.37
C PHE A 216 1.24 -8.32 6.93
N TRP A 217 2.36 -8.46 6.22
CA TRP A 217 2.46 -8.10 4.82
C TRP A 217 3.00 -9.26 3.99
N SER A 218 2.39 -9.48 2.84
CA SER A 218 2.90 -10.37 1.80
C SER A 218 2.70 -9.69 0.44
N PRO A 219 3.69 -9.74 -0.46
CA PRO A 219 3.52 -9.27 -1.83
C PRO A 219 2.30 -9.93 -2.50
N PHE A 220 1.55 -9.14 -3.27
CA PHE A 220 0.42 -9.63 -4.05
C PHE A 220 0.95 -10.47 -5.23
N GLY A 221 0.48 -11.72 -5.38
CA GLY A 221 0.90 -12.60 -6.49
C GLY A 221 1.75 -13.82 -6.10
N CYS A 222 2.19 -13.92 -4.84
CA CYS A 222 3.09 -15.00 -4.41
C CYS A 222 2.33 -16.27 -3.97
N GLU A 223 2.79 -17.46 -4.37
CA GLU A 223 2.28 -18.79 -3.97
C GLU A 223 2.44 -19.12 -2.47
N CYS A 224 3.09 -18.23 -1.71
CA CYS A 224 3.38 -18.43 -0.29
C CYS A 224 2.16 -18.40 0.64
N LYS A 225 0.92 -18.56 0.15
CA LYS A 225 -0.33 -18.54 0.94
C LYS A 225 -0.26 -19.44 2.18
N LYS A 226 0.25 -20.67 2.02
CA LYS A 226 0.40 -21.63 3.13
C LYS A 226 1.39 -21.16 4.20
N ASN A 227 2.53 -20.59 3.79
CA ASN A 227 3.54 -20.07 4.71
C ASN A 227 3.03 -18.84 5.46
N PHE A 228 2.34 -17.94 4.76
CA PHE A 228 1.71 -16.77 5.36
C PHE A 228 0.61 -17.18 6.36
N ARG A 229 -0.28 -18.10 5.99
CA ARG A 229 -1.30 -18.69 6.87
C ARG A 229 -0.69 -19.26 8.15
N ARG A 230 0.35 -20.11 8.00
CA ARG A 230 1.06 -20.72 9.13
C ARG A 230 1.70 -19.66 10.01
N PHE A 231 2.33 -18.67 9.41
CA PHE A 231 2.98 -17.58 10.12
C PHE A 231 1.99 -16.73 10.92
N VAL A 232 0.92 -16.23 10.29
CA VAL A 232 -0.14 -15.46 10.98
C VAL A 232 -0.73 -16.29 12.13
N SER A 233 -1.10 -17.54 11.86
CA SER A 233 -1.64 -18.45 12.87
C SER A 233 -0.69 -18.66 14.04
N TRP A 234 0.60 -18.87 13.76
CA TRP A 234 1.63 -19.06 14.76
C TRP A 234 1.83 -17.81 15.62
N VAL A 235 1.92 -16.62 15.02
CA VAL A 235 2.08 -15.37 15.77
C VAL A 235 0.89 -15.14 16.70
N LEU A 236 -0.33 -15.26 16.19
CA LEU A 236 -1.54 -15.02 16.99
C LEU A 236 -1.66 -16.01 18.16
N SER A 237 -1.21 -17.26 17.99
CA SER A 237 -1.23 -18.28 19.06
C SER A 237 -0.08 -18.18 20.06
N ASN A 238 1.00 -17.47 19.75
CA ASN A 238 2.18 -17.36 20.63
C ASN A 238 2.30 -16.00 21.32
N ARG A 239 1.34 -15.09 21.09
CA ARG A 239 1.26 -13.82 21.81
C ARG A 239 0.90 -14.06 23.28
N ASP A 240 1.29 -13.11 24.11
CA ASP A 240 0.84 -13.02 25.48
C ASP A 240 -0.51 -12.27 25.51
N ASP A 241 -1.58 -13.00 25.86
CA ASP A 241 -2.94 -12.46 25.90
C ASP A 241 -3.13 -11.43 27.03
N SER A 242 -2.23 -11.37 28.01
CA SER A 242 -2.25 -10.31 29.04
C SER A 242 -1.79 -8.95 28.50
N CYS A 243 -1.01 -8.96 27.41
CA CYS A 243 -0.51 -7.74 26.78
C CYS A 243 -1.55 -7.17 25.81
N SER A 244 -1.80 -5.85 25.84
CA SER A 244 -2.80 -5.23 24.95
C SER A 244 -2.39 -5.29 23.47
N LEU A 245 -3.35 -5.49 22.56
CA LEU A 245 -3.15 -5.30 21.12
C LEU A 245 -3.86 -4.03 20.68
N LEU A 246 -3.12 -3.03 20.23
CA LEU A 246 -3.66 -1.73 19.84
C LEU A 246 -3.95 -1.65 18.34
N ASN A 247 -3.04 -2.18 17.52
CA ASN A 247 -3.10 -2.08 16.07
C ASN A 247 -2.84 -3.43 15.40
N LEU A 248 -3.67 -3.76 14.41
CA LEU A 248 -3.45 -4.88 13.51
C LEU A 248 -3.57 -4.42 12.06
N VAL A 249 -2.51 -4.67 11.29
CA VAL A 249 -2.43 -4.39 9.86
C VAL A 249 -2.24 -5.70 9.11
N ILE A 250 -3.10 -5.98 8.15
CA ILE A 250 -2.97 -7.10 7.23
C ILE A 250 -3.07 -6.62 5.79
N LYS A 251 -2.07 -6.99 4.99
CA LYS A 251 -1.90 -6.57 3.60
C LYS A 251 -1.43 -7.77 2.77
N SER A 252 -2.37 -8.55 2.22
CA SER A 252 -2.06 -9.80 1.52
C SER A 252 -3.27 -10.36 0.77
N TRP A 253 -3.03 -11.32 -0.12
CA TRP A 253 -4.04 -12.32 -0.44
C TRP A 253 -4.30 -13.22 0.77
N ILE A 254 -5.57 -13.45 1.11
CA ILE A 254 -5.94 -14.21 2.29
C ILE A 254 -7.06 -15.21 1.99
N GLU A 255 -6.90 -16.42 2.50
CA GLU A 255 -7.94 -17.44 2.53
C GLU A 255 -9.02 -17.07 3.57
N ALA A 256 -10.28 -17.39 3.27
CA ALA A 256 -11.42 -17.07 4.14
C ALA A 256 -11.25 -17.55 5.59
N GLU A 257 -10.74 -18.77 5.78
CA GLU A 257 -10.51 -19.36 7.10
C GLU A 257 -9.52 -18.55 7.95
N VAL A 258 -8.47 -18.02 7.31
CA VAL A 258 -7.44 -17.22 8.00
C VAL A 258 -8.01 -15.86 8.35
N LEU A 259 -8.77 -15.25 7.44
CA LEU A 259 -9.44 -13.98 7.71
C LEU A 259 -10.42 -14.12 8.87
N ASP A 260 -11.24 -15.16 8.88
CA ASP A 260 -12.20 -15.46 9.94
C ASP A 260 -11.48 -15.61 11.30
N ARG A 261 -10.37 -16.35 11.35
CA ARG A 261 -9.53 -16.48 12.54
C ARG A 261 -8.96 -15.14 13.00
N VAL A 262 -8.41 -14.32 12.10
CA VAL A 262 -7.88 -13.00 12.41
C VAL A 262 -8.98 -12.12 13.00
N ILE A 263 -10.18 -12.17 12.44
CA ILE A 263 -11.32 -11.37 12.91
C ILE A 263 -11.74 -11.80 14.31
N ARG A 264 -11.89 -13.10 14.58
CA ARG A 264 -12.19 -13.57 15.94
C ARG A 264 -11.14 -13.13 16.96
N TYR A 265 -9.86 -13.21 16.59
CA TYR A 265 -8.76 -12.75 17.43
C TYR A 265 -8.84 -11.24 17.70
N VAL A 266 -9.11 -10.45 16.66
CA VAL A 266 -9.33 -9.01 16.75
C VAL A 266 -10.47 -8.68 17.73
N MET A 267 -11.57 -9.42 17.64
CA MET A 267 -12.75 -9.23 18.51
C MET A 267 -12.47 -9.60 19.96
N SER A 268 -11.61 -10.59 20.24
CA SER A 268 -11.28 -10.98 21.62
C SER A 268 -10.30 -10.03 22.32
N HIS A 269 -9.57 -9.20 21.57
CA HIS A 269 -8.49 -8.35 22.10
C HIS A 269 -8.82 -6.86 22.19
N ASN A 270 -10.06 -6.44 21.90
CA ASN A 270 -10.51 -5.05 22.01
C ASN A 270 -9.57 -4.04 21.33
N ILE A 271 -9.17 -4.34 20.10
CA ILE A 271 -8.20 -3.50 19.37
C ILE A 271 -8.78 -2.12 19.07
N GLN A 272 -7.88 -1.14 18.88
CA GLN A 272 -8.28 0.24 18.58
C GLN A 272 -8.16 0.58 17.10
N GLN A 273 -7.22 -0.04 16.38
CA GLN A 273 -6.94 0.23 14.98
C GLN A 273 -6.86 -1.07 14.17
N LEU A 274 -7.66 -1.15 13.11
CA LEU A 274 -7.68 -2.27 12.19
C LEU A 274 -7.48 -1.79 10.76
N THR A 275 -6.45 -2.31 10.09
CA THR A 275 -6.25 -2.10 8.65
C THR A 275 -6.20 -3.43 7.93
N MET A 276 -7.16 -3.67 7.04
CA MET A 276 -7.25 -4.83 6.18
C MET A 276 -7.22 -4.38 4.71
N LEU A 277 -6.11 -4.63 4.02
CA LEU A 277 -5.98 -4.48 2.56
C LEU A 277 -5.84 -5.88 1.98
N ILE A 278 -6.96 -6.48 1.59
CA ILE A 278 -7.01 -7.91 1.32
C ILE A 278 -7.38 -8.21 -0.14
N GLY A 279 -6.67 -9.16 -0.73
CA GLY A 279 -7.09 -9.85 -1.95
C GLY A 279 -7.78 -11.16 -1.58
N LEU A 280 -8.89 -11.50 -2.23
CA LEU A 280 -9.65 -12.72 -1.96
C LEU A 280 -9.42 -13.73 -3.08
N SER A 281 -8.94 -14.92 -2.76
CA SER A 281 -8.61 -15.96 -3.76
C SER A 281 -9.75 -16.90 -4.12
N SER A 282 -10.88 -16.83 -3.43
CA SER A 282 -12.09 -17.61 -3.65
C SER A 282 -13.30 -16.80 -3.19
N SER A 283 -14.52 -17.23 -3.56
CA SER A 283 -15.82 -16.66 -3.13
C SER A 283 -16.34 -17.37 -1.88
N PRO A 284 -16.02 -16.91 -0.66
CA PRO A 284 -16.35 -17.64 0.55
C PRO A 284 -17.55 -16.97 1.25
N ILE A 285 -18.23 -17.73 2.09
CA ILE A 285 -19.18 -17.17 3.04
C ILE A 285 -18.36 -16.60 4.21
N PHE A 286 -18.29 -15.27 4.32
CA PHE A 286 -17.57 -14.59 5.39
C PHE A 286 -18.42 -14.46 6.66
N ASN A 287 -18.47 -15.50 7.48
CA ASN A 287 -19.33 -15.53 8.66
C ASN A 287 -18.92 -14.50 9.73
N SER A 288 -17.62 -14.31 10.00
CA SER A 288 -17.17 -13.41 11.07
C SER A 288 -16.96 -11.96 10.63
N LEU A 289 -16.88 -11.66 9.33
CA LEU A 289 -16.60 -10.29 8.86
C LEU A 289 -17.60 -9.25 9.37
N PRO A 290 -18.92 -9.52 9.41
CA PRO A 290 -19.88 -8.60 10.02
C PRO A 290 -19.58 -8.24 11.49
N LEU A 291 -18.90 -9.11 12.24
CA LEU A 291 -18.61 -8.88 13.67
C LEU A 291 -17.72 -7.66 13.91
N ILE A 292 -16.84 -7.33 12.95
CA ILE A 292 -15.95 -6.16 13.10
C ILE A 292 -16.75 -4.87 13.23
N PHE A 293 -17.95 -4.81 12.64
CA PHE A 293 -18.83 -3.64 12.62
C PHE A 293 -19.66 -3.47 13.90
N SER A 294 -19.45 -4.34 14.89
CA SER A 294 -20.02 -4.25 16.24
C SER A 294 -18.94 -4.07 17.31
N CYS A 295 -17.69 -3.82 16.91
CA CYS A 295 -16.55 -3.67 17.82
C CYS A 295 -16.58 -2.32 18.56
N LYS A 296 -16.73 -2.36 19.89
CA LYS A 296 -16.91 -1.15 20.72
C LYS A 296 -15.61 -0.35 20.96
N SER A 297 -14.45 -1.01 20.87
CA SER A 297 -13.13 -0.41 21.12
C SER A 297 -12.52 0.26 19.89
N LEU A 298 -13.05 -0.03 18.69
CA LEU A 298 -12.42 0.34 17.44
C LEU A 298 -12.56 1.84 17.17
N THR A 299 -11.43 2.52 17.07
CA THR A 299 -11.34 3.98 16.82
C THR A 299 -11.02 4.28 15.35
N SER A 300 -10.36 3.36 14.65
CA SER A 300 -10.03 3.48 13.23
C SER A 300 -10.19 2.14 12.52
N LEU A 301 -10.98 2.13 11.45
CA LEU A 301 -11.18 0.97 10.60
C LEU A 301 -10.83 1.32 9.15
N LYS A 302 -9.90 0.57 8.57
CA LYS A 302 -9.64 0.59 7.13
C LYS A 302 -9.85 -0.82 6.57
N LEU A 303 -10.84 -0.97 5.71
CA LEU A 303 -11.16 -2.22 5.01
C LEU A 303 -11.20 -1.94 3.51
N CYS A 304 -10.23 -2.48 2.77
CA CYS A 304 -10.20 -2.37 1.32
C CYS A 304 -10.00 -3.74 0.68
N ILE A 305 -10.86 -4.06 -0.28
CA ILE A 305 -10.81 -5.30 -1.06
C ILE A 305 -10.21 -4.99 -2.44
N MET A 306 -9.18 -5.73 -2.83
CA MET A 306 -8.43 -5.42 -4.06
C MET A 306 -8.96 -6.14 -5.30
N HIS A 307 -9.66 -7.27 -5.13
CA HIS A 307 -10.17 -8.09 -6.23
C HIS A 307 -11.52 -8.72 -5.85
N ASP A 308 -12.45 -8.76 -6.81
CA ASP A 308 -13.85 -9.22 -6.70
C ASP A 308 -14.65 -8.60 -5.54
N SER A 309 -15.11 -7.36 -5.75
CA SER A 309 -15.92 -6.62 -4.78
C SER A 309 -17.32 -7.18 -4.60
N SER A 310 -17.79 -8.10 -5.45
CA SER A 310 -19.17 -8.59 -5.43
C SER A 310 -19.51 -9.43 -4.20
N VAL A 311 -18.49 -9.86 -3.43
CA VAL A 311 -18.64 -10.85 -2.36
C VAL A 311 -18.89 -10.23 -0.98
N ILE A 312 -18.40 -9.02 -0.70
CA ILE A 312 -18.51 -8.43 0.64
C ILE A 312 -19.66 -7.45 0.71
N VAL A 313 -20.70 -7.87 1.42
CA VAL A 313 -21.90 -7.10 1.71
C VAL A 313 -21.84 -6.62 3.16
N LEU A 314 -21.90 -5.32 3.37
CA LEU A 314 -21.87 -4.72 4.71
C LEU A 314 -23.20 -4.94 5.44
N PRO A 315 -23.19 -5.05 6.78
CA PRO A 315 -24.44 -5.04 7.52
C PRO A 315 -25.18 -3.72 7.30
N LYS A 316 -26.51 -3.78 7.38
CA LYS A 316 -27.42 -2.64 7.15
C LYS A 316 -27.07 -1.41 8.00
N SER A 317 -26.51 -1.62 9.19
CA SER A 317 -26.10 -0.58 10.13
C SER A 317 -24.77 -0.97 10.77
N LEU A 318 -23.85 -0.01 10.91
CA LEU A 318 -22.57 -0.19 11.60
C LEU A 318 -22.69 0.33 13.03
N HIS A 319 -22.45 -0.53 14.02
CA HIS A 319 -22.55 -0.20 15.45
C HIS A 319 -21.16 -0.04 16.07
N LEU A 320 -20.48 1.04 15.70
CA LEU A 320 -19.09 1.33 16.09
C LEU A 320 -19.02 2.64 16.92
N PRO A 321 -19.32 2.59 18.23
CA PRO A 321 -19.53 3.80 19.04
C PRO A 321 -18.28 4.65 19.24
N ALA A 322 -17.09 4.06 19.28
CA ALA A 322 -15.82 4.77 19.49
C ALA A 322 -15.11 5.18 18.18
N LEU A 323 -15.70 4.87 17.01
CA LEU A 323 -15.05 5.02 15.72
C LEU A 323 -14.94 6.48 15.31
N LYS A 324 -13.71 6.92 15.06
CA LYS A 324 -13.38 8.28 14.59
C LYS A 324 -13.06 8.32 13.09
N SER A 325 -12.47 7.25 12.55
CA SER A 325 -12.05 7.17 11.15
C SER A 325 -12.50 5.86 10.51
N LEU A 326 -13.17 5.97 9.36
CA LEU A 326 -13.64 4.83 8.57
C LEU A 326 -13.17 4.97 7.11
N ASP A 327 -12.43 3.99 6.61
CA ASP A 327 -11.99 3.90 5.21
C ASP A 327 -12.46 2.57 4.62
N LEU A 328 -13.45 2.64 3.74
CA LEU A 328 -14.09 1.50 3.08
C LEU A 328 -13.73 1.51 1.60
N GLY A 329 -13.24 0.39 1.10
CA GLY A 329 -12.85 0.21 -0.29
C GLY A 329 -13.38 -1.08 -0.89
N SER A 330 -14.07 -0.98 -2.02
CA SER A 330 -14.57 -2.12 -2.80
C SER A 330 -15.48 -3.06 -1.99
N VAL A 331 -16.38 -2.50 -1.18
CA VAL A 331 -17.41 -3.21 -0.42
C VAL A 331 -18.80 -2.74 -0.85
N ASN A 332 -19.82 -3.58 -0.70
CA ASN A 332 -21.19 -3.23 -1.10
C ASN A 332 -22.03 -2.77 0.08
N PHE A 333 -22.83 -1.72 -0.13
CA PHE A 333 -23.83 -1.26 0.82
C PHE A 333 -25.20 -1.86 0.52
N THR A 334 -25.90 -2.34 1.54
CA THR A 334 -27.25 -2.92 1.42
C THR A 334 -28.32 -1.93 1.84
N ALA A 335 -29.47 -1.97 1.17
CA ALA A 335 -30.64 -1.19 1.56
C ALA A 335 -31.12 -1.53 3.00
N THR A 336 -31.48 -0.48 3.72
CA THR A 336 -32.11 -0.54 5.04
C THR A 336 -33.63 -0.54 4.90
N TYR A 337 -34.17 0.47 4.19
CA TYR A 337 -35.58 0.75 3.92
C TYR A 337 -35.69 1.57 2.62
N GLU A 338 -36.76 1.42 1.82
CA GLU A 338 -37.04 2.21 0.60
C GLU A 338 -35.85 2.37 -0.38
N ASP A 339 -35.14 1.29 -0.67
CA ASP A 339 -33.95 1.31 -1.56
C ASP A 339 -32.80 2.24 -1.08
N CYS A 340 -32.83 2.78 0.16
CA CYS A 340 -31.71 3.55 0.73
C CYS A 340 -30.84 2.70 1.66
N ALA A 341 -29.53 2.71 1.41
CA ALA A 341 -28.51 2.24 2.35
C ALA A 341 -28.07 3.38 3.28
N GLU A 342 -28.16 3.18 4.60
CA GLU A 342 -27.70 4.13 5.62
C GLU A 342 -26.91 3.41 6.73
N PRO A 343 -25.64 3.09 6.48
CA PRO A 343 -24.84 2.30 7.43
C PRO A 343 -24.21 3.15 8.56
N PHE A 344 -24.18 4.49 8.47
CA PHE A 344 -23.26 5.33 9.25
C PHE A 344 -23.87 6.03 10.48
N SER A 345 -25.19 5.97 10.67
CA SER A 345 -25.91 6.75 11.68
C SER A 345 -25.57 6.38 13.13
N ASN A 346 -25.17 5.13 13.38
CA ASN A 346 -24.82 4.62 14.71
C ASN A 346 -23.33 4.80 15.08
N CYS A 347 -22.53 5.41 14.21
CA CYS A 347 -21.13 5.75 14.48
C CYS A 347 -21.02 7.17 15.07
N HIS A 348 -21.38 7.33 16.34
CA HIS A 348 -21.57 8.66 16.98
C HIS A 348 -20.30 9.48 17.20
N MET A 349 -19.10 8.93 16.99
CA MET A 349 -17.82 9.64 17.11
C MET A 349 -17.12 9.83 15.75
N LEU A 350 -17.79 9.48 14.65
CA LEU A 350 -17.19 9.44 13.33
C LEU A 350 -16.86 10.85 12.85
N ASP A 351 -15.57 11.11 12.65
CA ASP A 351 -15.05 12.39 12.19
C ASP A 351 -14.65 12.33 10.70
N THR A 352 -14.00 11.24 10.28
CA THR A 352 -13.49 11.05 8.93
C THR A 352 -14.07 9.80 8.27
N LEU A 353 -14.67 9.97 7.08
CA LEU A 353 -15.20 8.90 6.25
C LEU A 353 -14.54 8.92 4.86
N PHE A 354 -14.03 7.77 4.43
CA PHE A 354 -13.51 7.54 3.09
C PHE A 354 -14.22 6.34 2.45
N ILE A 355 -14.88 6.58 1.32
CA ILE A 355 -15.52 5.56 0.47
C ILE A 355 -14.75 5.44 -0.85
N ARG A 356 -14.32 4.23 -1.22
CA ARG A 356 -13.55 3.95 -2.44
C ARG A 356 -14.20 2.84 -3.26
N ASN A 357 -14.58 3.10 -4.52
CA ASN A 357 -15.15 2.09 -5.41
C ASN A 357 -16.26 1.22 -4.78
N CYS A 358 -17.14 1.79 -3.93
CA CYS A 358 -18.16 1.01 -3.20
C CYS A 358 -19.50 1.04 -3.96
N PRO A 359 -20.00 -0.11 -4.46
CA PRO A 359 -21.31 -0.20 -5.10
C PRO A 359 -22.46 -0.25 -4.08
N LEU A 360 -23.68 -0.12 -4.60
CA LEU A 360 -24.89 -0.56 -3.91
C LEU A 360 -25.18 -2.02 -4.27
N TYR A 361 -25.64 -2.80 -3.30
CA TYR A 361 -26.05 -4.19 -3.47
C TYR A 361 -27.57 -4.27 -3.66
N ASP A 362 -28.01 -5.20 -4.50
CA ASP A 362 -29.43 -5.48 -4.76
C ASP A 362 -30.18 -4.25 -5.35
N ASP A 363 -31.46 -4.08 -5.02
CA ASP A 363 -32.31 -2.97 -5.51
C ASP A 363 -31.99 -1.57 -4.92
N ALA A 364 -30.92 -1.45 -4.11
CA ALA A 364 -30.54 -0.19 -3.50
C ALA A 364 -30.14 0.87 -4.56
N LYS A 365 -30.75 2.06 -4.47
CA LYS A 365 -30.56 3.17 -5.42
C LYS A 365 -29.96 4.42 -4.77
N VAL A 366 -30.02 4.49 -3.43
CA VAL A 366 -29.59 5.66 -2.68
C VAL A 366 -28.62 5.25 -1.59
N LEU A 367 -27.52 6.00 -1.45
CA LEU A 367 -26.63 5.97 -0.30
C LEU A 367 -26.89 7.23 0.54
N CYS A 368 -27.54 7.05 1.67
CA CYS A 368 -27.73 8.09 2.66
C CYS A 368 -26.47 8.11 3.54
N ILE A 369 -25.89 9.30 3.75
CA ILE A 369 -24.78 9.52 4.68
C ILE A 369 -25.28 10.48 5.76
N SER A 370 -25.81 9.92 6.85
CA SER A 370 -26.40 10.69 7.95
C SER A 370 -25.54 10.59 9.20
N ASN A 371 -24.75 11.62 9.43
CA ASN A 371 -23.86 11.67 10.59
C ASN A 371 -23.53 13.12 10.97
N SER A 372 -23.89 13.54 12.18
CA SER A 372 -23.70 14.92 12.64
C SER A 372 -22.27 15.22 13.11
N THR A 373 -21.47 14.21 13.47
CA THR A 373 -20.08 14.41 13.90
C THR A 373 -19.09 14.44 12.75
N LEU A 374 -19.50 13.98 11.56
CA LEU A 374 -18.63 13.87 10.40
C LEU A 374 -18.12 15.24 9.92
N SER A 375 -16.80 15.44 10.01
CA SER A 375 -16.12 16.67 9.60
C SER A 375 -15.44 16.52 8.22
N SER A 376 -15.07 15.31 7.82
CA SER A 376 -14.32 15.04 6.58
C SER A 376 -14.90 13.86 5.80
N LEU A 377 -15.32 14.11 4.56
CA LEU A 377 -15.82 13.08 3.65
C LEU A 377 -14.95 13.01 2.37
N LYS A 378 -14.49 11.80 2.04
CA LYS A 378 -13.74 11.51 0.82
C LYS A 378 -14.42 10.39 0.04
N ILE A 379 -14.65 10.62 -1.25
CA ILE A 379 -15.25 9.64 -2.15
C ILE A 379 -14.35 9.50 -3.37
N THR A 380 -13.90 8.28 -3.68
CA THR A 380 -13.07 8.05 -4.86
C THR A 380 -13.51 6.85 -5.68
N SER A 381 -13.47 6.97 -7.00
CA SER A 381 -13.71 5.85 -7.91
C SER A 381 -12.63 5.78 -8.98
N TYR A 382 -11.63 4.91 -8.85
CA TYR A 382 -10.53 4.80 -9.83
C TYR A 382 -10.49 3.47 -10.57
N ASN A 383 -11.36 2.53 -10.20
CA ASN A 383 -11.38 1.21 -10.82
C ASN A 383 -12.29 1.22 -12.07
N VAL A 384 -11.70 1.38 -13.25
CA VAL A 384 -12.42 1.37 -14.54
C VAL A 384 -13.01 -0.01 -14.87
N PHE A 385 -12.43 -1.06 -14.30
CA PHE A 385 -12.84 -2.45 -14.59
C PHE A 385 -14.12 -2.84 -13.85
N ILE A 386 -14.50 -2.12 -12.80
CA ILE A 386 -15.78 -2.33 -12.12
C ILE A 386 -16.81 -1.40 -12.78
N LYS A 387 -17.76 -1.98 -13.52
CA LYS A 387 -18.96 -1.25 -13.96
C LYS A 387 -19.84 -0.97 -12.73
N ILE A 388 -19.56 0.10 -12.01
CA ILE A 388 -20.41 0.54 -10.90
C ILE A 388 -21.62 1.25 -11.50
N GLN A 389 -22.82 0.74 -11.23
CA GLN A 389 -24.06 1.44 -11.58
C GLN A 389 -24.13 2.77 -10.83
N ALA A 390 -24.50 3.84 -11.53
CA ALA A 390 -24.65 5.15 -10.92
C ALA A 390 -25.82 5.13 -9.93
N TYR A 391 -25.57 5.55 -8.69
CA TYR A 391 -26.59 5.73 -7.66
C TYR A 391 -26.62 7.17 -7.14
N LYS A 392 -27.59 7.49 -6.28
CA LYS A 392 -27.73 8.81 -5.65
C LYS A 392 -27.10 8.83 -4.27
N ILE A 393 -26.33 9.85 -3.95
CA ILE A 393 -25.76 10.12 -2.63
C ILE A 393 -26.53 11.27 -1.98
N VAL A 394 -27.03 11.05 -0.77
CA VAL A 394 -27.75 12.07 0.03
C VAL A 394 -26.91 12.39 1.26
N LEU A 395 -26.48 13.65 1.38
CA LEU A 395 -25.69 14.14 2.51
C LEU A 395 -26.60 14.73 3.59
N SER A 396 -26.57 14.14 4.78
CA SER A 396 -27.21 14.65 6.00
C SER A 396 -26.14 14.88 7.08
N THR A 397 -25.13 15.69 6.75
CA THR A 397 -23.90 15.92 7.52
C THR A 397 -23.69 17.42 7.79
N PRO A 398 -24.42 18.03 8.74
CA PRO A 398 -24.44 19.47 8.92
C PRO A 398 -23.08 20.08 9.27
N ASN A 399 -22.23 19.34 9.98
CA ASN A 399 -20.90 19.78 10.44
C ASN A 399 -19.77 19.45 9.46
N LEU A 400 -20.09 19.05 8.22
CA LEU A 400 -19.09 18.71 7.22
C LEU A 400 -18.23 19.92 6.88
N SER A 401 -16.92 19.80 7.17
CA SER A 401 -15.93 20.85 6.97
C SER A 401 -15.08 20.64 5.72
N THR A 402 -14.79 19.39 5.35
CA THR A 402 -14.00 19.06 4.17
C THR A 402 -14.70 18.01 3.31
N PHE A 403 -14.66 18.20 1.99
CA PHE A 403 -15.24 17.25 1.05
C PHE A 403 -14.27 17.01 -0.11
N THR A 404 -13.99 15.76 -0.43
CA THR A 404 -13.15 15.40 -1.58
C THR A 404 -13.86 14.37 -2.43
N ILE A 405 -13.91 14.60 -3.73
CA ILE A 405 -14.46 13.64 -4.68
C ILE A 405 -13.57 13.54 -5.92
N LYS A 406 -13.12 12.33 -6.25
CA LYS A 406 -12.20 12.13 -7.39
C LYS A 406 -12.46 10.83 -8.12
N GLY A 407 -12.05 10.75 -9.38
CA GLY A 407 -12.20 9.53 -10.19
C GLY A 407 -13.38 9.56 -11.17
N PHE A 408 -13.78 8.37 -11.61
CA PHE A 408 -14.94 8.06 -12.44
C PHE A 408 -16.18 7.93 -11.56
N VAL A 409 -16.72 9.05 -11.09
CA VAL A 409 -17.87 9.06 -10.19
C VAL A 409 -19.06 9.67 -10.92
N SER A 410 -19.96 8.81 -11.41
CA SER A 410 -21.19 9.19 -12.11
C SER A 410 -22.41 9.34 -11.18
N HIS A 411 -22.19 9.26 -9.86
CA HIS A 411 -23.25 9.33 -8.86
C HIS A 411 -23.97 10.68 -8.86
N GLN A 412 -25.26 10.68 -8.57
CA GLN A 412 -25.98 11.92 -8.31
C GLN A 412 -25.69 12.37 -6.88
N LEU A 413 -25.54 13.67 -6.64
CA LEU A 413 -25.33 14.22 -5.30
C LEU A 413 -26.51 15.11 -4.93
N SER A 414 -26.97 14.98 -3.69
CA SER A 414 -27.95 15.85 -3.08
C SER A 414 -27.62 16.03 -1.60
N SER A 415 -28.08 17.13 -1.01
CA SER A 415 -27.91 17.40 0.42
C SER A 415 -29.27 17.69 1.02
N SER A 416 -29.57 17.03 2.16
CA SER A 416 -30.77 17.29 2.96
C SER A 416 -30.58 18.47 3.91
N CYS A 417 -29.33 18.90 4.11
CA CYS A 417 -28.95 19.96 5.03
C CYS A 417 -28.12 21.05 4.35
N LYS A 418 -28.06 22.24 4.96
CA LYS A 418 -27.19 23.32 4.50
C LYS A 418 -25.76 23.09 4.99
N LEU A 419 -24.85 22.82 4.07
CA LEU A 419 -23.42 22.56 4.33
C LEU A 419 -22.66 23.85 4.72
N SER A 420 -23.03 24.44 5.86
CA SER A 420 -22.64 25.80 6.26
C SER A 420 -21.20 25.90 6.77
N PHE A 421 -20.59 24.78 7.18
CA PHE A 421 -19.21 24.74 7.66
C PHE A 421 -18.20 24.31 6.60
N LEU A 422 -18.66 24.11 5.36
CA LEU A 422 -17.82 23.59 4.29
C LEU A 422 -16.68 24.56 3.95
N GLY A 423 -15.46 24.15 4.28
CA GLY A 423 -14.21 24.85 4.02
C GLY A 423 -13.62 24.40 2.69
N PRO A 424 -12.62 23.49 2.67
CA PRO A 424 -12.02 22.99 1.44
C PRO A 424 -12.85 21.89 0.77
N VAL A 425 -13.16 22.10 -0.51
CA VAL A 425 -13.74 21.10 -1.43
C VAL A 425 -12.72 20.77 -2.51
N ASN A 426 -12.50 19.49 -2.80
CA ASN A 426 -11.58 19.05 -3.85
C ASN A 426 -12.30 18.13 -4.84
N ILE A 427 -12.39 18.57 -6.10
CA ILE A 427 -13.07 17.84 -7.18
C ILE A 427 -12.04 17.47 -8.25
N GLY A 428 -12.00 16.18 -8.57
CA GLY A 428 -11.04 15.59 -9.49
C GLY A 428 -11.63 14.49 -10.35
N LEU A 429 -12.60 14.84 -11.19
CA LEU A 429 -13.41 13.94 -11.99
C LEU A 429 -12.94 13.87 -13.43
N PHE A 430 -13.12 12.70 -14.04
CA PHE A 430 -12.83 12.44 -15.45
C PHE A 430 -13.80 11.37 -16.01
N LEU A 431 -14.03 11.39 -17.33
CA LEU A 431 -15.06 10.59 -18.04
C LEU A 431 -16.47 10.67 -17.43
N VAL A 432 -16.87 11.84 -16.95
CA VAL A 432 -18.23 12.14 -16.48
C VAL A 432 -18.83 13.25 -17.32
N THR A 433 -20.16 13.40 -17.33
CA THR A 433 -20.81 14.52 -18.02
C THR A 433 -20.65 15.82 -17.24
N SER A 434 -20.52 16.95 -17.94
CA SER A 434 -20.50 18.29 -17.34
C SER A 434 -21.71 18.54 -16.42
N SER A 435 -22.86 17.97 -16.79
CA SER A 435 -24.11 18.12 -16.07
C SER A 435 -24.07 17.61 -14.63
N ILE A 436 -23.38 16.49 -14.39
CA ILE A 436 -23.19 15.93 -13.05
C ILE A 436 -22.31 16.86 -12.23
N ILE A 437 -21.21 17.35 -12.82
CA ILE A 437 -20.26 18.25 -12.16
C ILE A 437 -20.96 19.53 -11.70
N VAL A 438 -21.75 20.16 -12.59
CA VAL A 438 -22.47 21.40 -12.27
C VAL A 438 -23.49 21.18 -11.16
N ARG A 439 -24.27 20.09 -11.20
CA ARG A 439 -25.22 19.75 -10.13
C ARG A 439 -24.55 19.56 -8.78
N TRP A 440 -23.36 18.93 -8.75
CA TRP A 440 -22.61 18.80 -7.51
C TRP A 440 -22.12 20.14 -6.98
N LEU A 441 -21.60 21.01 -7.86
CA LEU A 441 -21.17 22.35 -7.47
C LEU A 441 -22.34 23.18 -6.90
N GLN A 442 -23.55 23.00 -7.42
CA GLN A 442 -24.77 23.61 -6.87
C GLN A 442 -25.06 23.13 -5.44
N VAL A 443 -24.93 21.81 -5.18
CA VAL A 443 -25.11 21.25 -3.82
C VAL A 443 -24.02 21.76 -2.86
N LEU A 444 -22.80 21.93 -3.35
CA LEU A 444 -21.62 22.35 -2.57
C LEU A 444 -21.42 23.88 -2.56
N ALA A 445 -22.44 24.66 -2.91
CA ALA A 445 -22.38 26.11 -3.11
C ALA A 445 -21.89 26.93 -1.89
N ASN A 446 -21.96 26.39 -0.67
CA ASN A 446 -21.51 27.08 0.56
C ASN A 446 -20.01 26.93 0.86
N VAL A 447 -19.23 26.36 -0.06
CA VAL A 447 -17.77 26.17 0.03
C VAL A 447 -16.99 27.48 0.20
N LYS A 448 -15.88 27.45 0.96
CA LYS A 448 -14.90 28.54 1.04
C LYS A 448 -13.74 28.41 0.06
N ILE A 449 -13.18 27.21 -0.07
CA ILE A 449 -12.02 26.95 -0.94
C ILE A 449 -12.38 25.82 -1.90
N LEU A 450 -12.55 26.14 -3.18
CA LEU A 450 -12.84 25.14 -4.21
C LEU A 450 -11.57 24.76 -4.96
N THR A 451 -11.19 23.49 -4.93
CA THR A 451 -10.06 22.95 -5.71
C THR A 451 -10.57 22.10 -6.86
N LEU A 452 -10.20 22.43 -8.10
CA LEU A 452 -10.58 21.70 -9.31
C LEU A 452 -9.33 21.13 -10.00
N ARG A 453 -9.38 19.89 -10.49
CA ARG A 453 -8.35 19.34 -11.40
C ARG A 453 -8.58 19.76 -12.84
N SER A 454 -7.50 19.83 -13.62
CA SER A 454 -7.55 20.10 -15.07
C SER A 454 -8.47 19.14 -15.84
N ASP A 455 -8.54 17.86 -15.48
CA ASP A 455 -9.42 16.90 -16.16
C ASP A 455 -10.91 17.29 -16.04
N THR A 456 -11.30 17.80 -14.86
CA THR A 456 -12.66 18.27 -14.57
C THR A 456 -12.96 19.55 -15.34
N LEU A 457 -11.99 20.45 -15.46
CA LEU A 457 -12.13 21.67 -16.24
C LEU A 457 -12.29 21.37 -17.74
N GLN A 458 -11.54 20.40 -18.26
CA GLN A 458 -11.62 20.02 -19.67
C GLN A 458 -13.00 19.49 -20.06
N ILE A 459 -13.66 18.73 -19.18
CA ILE A 459 -15.04 18.25 -19.38
C ILE A 459 -16.01 19.42 -19.50
N ILE A 460 -15.92 20.40 -18.59
CA ILE A 460 -16.79 21.59 -18.64
C ILE A 460 -16.49 22.42 -19.88
N LEU A 461 -15.21 22.61 -20.22
CA LEU A 461 -14.78 23.37 -21.38
C LEU A 461 -15.29 22.78 -22.70
N HIS A 462 -15.28 21.44 -22.81
CA HIS A 462 -15.81 20.74 -23.97
C HIS A 462 -17.30 21.03 -24.16
N ASP A 463 -18.10 20.97 -23.08
CA ASP A 463 -19.53 21.28 -23.11
C ASP A 463 -19.81 22.76 -23.40
N LEU A 464 -18.99 23.68 -22.87
CA LEU A 464 -19.07 25.12 -23.19
C LEU A 464 -18.76 25.44 -24.65
N SER A 465 -17.96 24.61 -25.31
CA SER A 465 -17.59 24.78 -26.72
C SER A 465 -18.60 24.13 -27.67
N ASN A 466 -19.33 23.11 -27.20
CA ASN A 466 -20.36 22.39 -27.96
C ASN A 466 -21.71 22.45 -27.22
N PRO A 467 -22.37 23.62 -27.17
CA PRO A 467 -23.51 23.83 -26.28
C PRO A 467 -24.72 22.98 -26.67
N SER A 468 -25.16 22.14 -25.74
CA SER A 468 -26.47 21.49 -25.82
C SER A 468 -27.61 22.50 -25.57
N PRO A 469 -28.83 22.25 -26.08
CA PRO A 469 -29.98 23.16 -25.90
C PRO A 469 -30.47 23.30 -24.45
N MET A 470 -30.08 22.39 -23.54
CA MET A 470 -30.37 22.45 -22.10
C MET A 470 -29.13 22.84 -21.30
N ARG A 471 -28.68 24.09 -21.41
CA ARG A 471 -27.59 24.60 -20.56
C ARG A 471 -28.03 24.63 -19.10
N LEU A 472 -27.27 23.94 -18.24
CA LEU A 472 -27.47 23.99 -16.80
C LEU A 472 -27.08 25.36 -16.25
N GLN A 473 -27.90 25.86 -15.32
CA GLN A 473 -27.62 27.09 -14.58
C GLN A 473 -26.31 26.94 -13.79
N PRO A 474 -25.38 27.91 -13.87
CA PRO A 474 -24.13 27.82 -13.12
C PRO A 474 -24.39 27.94 -11.61
N PRO A 475 -23.49 27.38 -10.78
CA PRO A 475 -23.61 27.43 -9.33
C PRO A 475 -23.53 28.87 -8.80
N CYS A 476 -24.18 29.12 -7.66
CA CYS A 476 -24.15 30.41 -6.96
C CYS A 476 -23.41 30.23 -5.63
N PHE A 477 -22.11 30.53 -5.62
CA PHE A 477 -21.27 30.32 -4.44
C PHE A 477 -21.40 31.49 -3.45
N ALA A 478 -22.04 31.27 -2.31
CA ALA A 478 -22.31 32.34 -1.35
C ALA A 478 -21.11 32.75 -0.49
N ARG A 479 -20.12 31.85 -0.29
CA ARG A 479 -19.02 31.99 0.68
C ARG A 479 -17.63 31.74 0.10
N LEU A 480 -17.53 31.66 -1.23
CA LEU A 480 -16.28 31.30 -1.89
C LEU A 480 -15.22 32.40 -1.72
N GLU A 481 -14.08 32.04 -1.15
CA GLU A 481 -12.94 32.92 -0.87
C GLU A 481 -11.78 32.66 -1.83
N SER A 482 -11.61 31.41 -2.30
CA SER A 482 -10.51 31.00 -3.18
C SER A 482 -10.90 29.84 -4.09
N VAL A 483 -10.43 29.90 -5.33
CA VAL A 483 -10.47 28.80 -6.30
C VAL A 483 -9.04 28.36 -6.61
N LYS A 484 -8.77 27.08 -6.42
CA LYS A 484 -7.46 26.47 -6.69
C LYS A 484 -7.58 25.53 -7.88
N VAL A 485 -6.71 25.68 -8.87
CA VAL A 485 -6.71 24.81 -10.04
C VAL A 485 -5.45 23.95 -10.01
N LYS A 486 -5.61 22.63 -9.94
CA LYS A 486 -4.52 21.67 -10.11
C LYS A 486 -4.32 21.38 -11.59
N ASN A 487 -3.42 22.11 -12.23
CA ASN A 487 -3.26 22.11 -13.68
C ASN A 487 -2.25 21.06 -14.18
N GLN A 488 -2.58 19.78 -13.99
CA GLN A 488 -1.68 18.67 -14.38
C GLN A 488 -1.62 18.44 -15.90
N LEU A 489 -2.62 18.91 -16.65
CA LEU A 489 -2.68 18.80 -18.11
C LEU A 489 -2.14 20.04 -18.84
N HIS A 490 -1.56 21.01 -18.12
CA HIS A 490 -1.05 22.25 -18.71
C HIS A 490 -2.06 22.99 -19.60
N LEU A 491 -3.33 23.06 -19.15
CA LEU A 491 -4.36 23.83 -19.84
C LEU A 491 -3.96 25.32 -19.91
N PRO A 492 -4.13 26.00 -21.05
CA PRO A 492 -3.89 27.43 -21.17
C PRO A 492 -4.77 28.24 -20.20
N ASP A 493 -4.21 29.31 -19.64
CA ASP A 493 -4.92 30.19 -18.70
C ASP A 493 -6.24 30.74 -19.27
N VAL A 494 -6.28 31.01 -20.58
CA VAL A 494 -7.50 31.47 -21.29
C VAL A 494 -8.64 30.45 -21.16
N GLN A 495 -8.32 29.16 -21.28
CA GLN A 495 -9.30 28.09 -21.17
C GLN A 495 -9.77 27.90 -19.73
N ILE A 496 -8.84 28.00 -18.77
CA ILE A 496 -9.16 27.94 -17.33
C ILE A 496 -10.09 29.09 -16.97
N ASN A 497 -9.74 30.33 -17.36
CA ASN A 497 -10.54 31.52 -17.09
C ASN A 497 -11.93 31.42 -17.69
N ARG A 498 -12.09 30.91 -18.92
CA ARG A 498 -13.39 30.70 -19.56
C ARG A 498 -14.31 29.78 -18.73
N VAL A 499 -13.77 28.70 -18.16
CA VAL A 499 -14.55 27.80 -17.29
C VAL A 499 -14.90 28.48 -15.98
N LEU A 500 -13.96 29.21 -15.39
CA LEU A 500 -14.17 29.92 -14.12
C LEU A 500 -15.19 31.06 -14.25
N GLU A 501 -15.18 31.81 -15.35
CA GLU A 501 -16.18 32.84 -15.64
C GLU A 501 -17.59 32.25 -15.67
N TYR A 502 -17.76 31.10 -16.34
CA TYR A 502 -19.03 30.37 -16.34
C TYR A 502 -19.43 29.94 -14.92
N LEU A 503 -18.53 29.30 -14.17
CA LEU A 503 -18.83 28.78 -12.82
C LEU A 503 -19.13 29.89 -11.80
N LEU A 504 -18.54 31.08 -11.96
CA LEU A 504 -18.66 32.18 -11.01
C LEU A 504 -19.72 33.21 -11.41
N GLN A 505 -20.34 33.08 -12.58
CA GLN A 505 -21.25 34.08 -13.16
C GLN A 505 -22.40 34.49 -12.22
N ASN A 506 -22.96 33.53 -11.47
CA ASN A 506 -24.09 33.75 -10.55
C ASN A 506 -23.64 34.03 -9.10
N SER A 507 -22.34 34.02 -8.82
CA SER A 507 -21.82 34.23 -7.47
C SER A 507 -21.67 35.74 -7.19
N PRO A 508 -21.77 36.19 -5.92
CA PRO A 508 -21.45 37.56 -5.57
C PRO A 508 -20.06 37.92 -6.13
N LYS A 509 -19.87 39.17 -6.58
CA LYS A 509 -18.58 39.73 -7.04
C LYS A 509 -17.56 39.81 -5.89
N SER A 510 -17.33 38.71 -5.21
CA SER A 510 -16.23 38.48 -4.30
C SER A 510 -15.00 38.22 -5.16
N LYS A 511 -13.89 38.89 -4.87
CA LYS A 511 -12.59 38.61 -5.49
C LYS A 511 -12.08 37.26 -4.98
N ALA A 512 -12.71 36.16 -5.38
CA ALA A 512 -12.20 34.84 -5.07
C ALA A 512 -10.77 34.75 -5.62
N ARG A 513 -9.81 34.45 -4.74
CA ARG A 513 -8.40 34.36 -5.15
C ARG A 513 -8.22 33.13 -6.03
N LEU A 514 -7.73 33.32 -7.24
CA LEU A 514 -7.37 32.24 -8.14
C LEU A 514 -5.92 31.83 -7.92
N ASP A 515 -5.70 30.60 -7.46
CA ASP A 515 -4.38 30.00 -7.32
C ASP A 515 -4.24 28.84 -8.33
N ILE A 516 -3.36 28.99 -9.33
CA ILE A 516 -3.01 27.88 -10.23
C ILE A 516 -1.83 27.13 -9.63
N ILE A 517 -2.05 25.86 -9.32
CA ILE A 517 -1.05 24.95 -8.74
C ILE A 517 -0.60 24.01 -9.86
N THR A 518 0.65 24.16 -10.29
CA THR A 518 1.32 23.26 -11.24
C THR A 518 1.79 21.98 -10.57
#